data_AF-A0A7V5RHC9-F1
#
_entry.id   AF-A0A7V5RHC9-F1
#
_cell.length_a   1.000
_cell.length_b   1.000
_cell.length_c   1.000
_cell.angle_alpha   90.00
_cell.angle_beta   90.00
_cell.angle_gamma   90.00
#
_symmetry.space_group_name_H-M   'P 1'
#
loop_
_entity.id
_entity.type
_entity.pdbx_description
1 polymer ?
#
loop_
_entity_poly.entity_id
_entity_poly.type
_entity_poly.pdbx_seq_one_letter_code
_entity_poly.pdbx_strand_id
1 'polypeptide(L)'
;MMFDFNYEENFEPSSNTKQWCLYTHKTPRAFAGVNLPGLFQTTNYVWQILGFIAIFLLEGLATFWCFLEGVVITAILASIFVDLVLAIVAHLYQKDICRMQNELIYEDPENAGRIERQLKSFKLRQNFFYLLIMISAIFKIFWFFDVYRIVDATMLFIMTCYIIGAILHITCTGYALFTFIFNWKINREHNAYLDSNHTVYAFDKNSPLRTRLNSQDVHEAQVGRHQIIKDPDGHIYLETLGVLTDAELWTLIGKQVEQEHKRALAVDGVRHQILILEQDPMGVHSSKSTSTDEKHKMGVVA
;
A
#
# COMPACT_ATOMS: atom_id res chain seq x y z
N MET A 1 -13.31 7.61 -2.65
CA MET A 1 -13.34 7.42 -1.18
C MET A 1 -11.90 7.29 -0.73
N MET A 2 -11.47 8.19 0.16
CA MET A 2 -10.18 8.12 0.85
C MET A 2 -10.45 7.35 2.15
N PHE A 3 -9.67 6.32 2.43
CA PHE A 3 -9.68 5.73 3.78
C PHE A 3 -8.95 6.72 4.68
N ASP A 4 -9.63 7.21 5.72
CA ASP A 4 -9.07 8.10 6.70
C ASP A 4 -9.31 7.48 8.08
N PHE A 5 -8.27 7.39 8.90
CA PHE A 5 -8.42 6.84 10.25
C PHE A 5 -9.34 7.77 11.04
N ASN A 6 -10.32 7.22 11.76
CA ASN A 6 -11.14 8.05 12.64
C ASN A 6 -10.27 8.56 13.80
N TYR A 7 -9.84 9.82 13.69
CA TYR A 7 -8.88 10.49 14.57
C TYR A 7 -9.35 10.62 16.03
N GLU A 8 -10.60 10.29 16.34
CA GLU A 8 -11.13 10.31 17.70
C GLU A 8 -10.93 8.98 18.44
N GLU A 9 -10.62 7.90 17.73
CA GLU A 9 -10.51 6.56 18.32
C GLU A 9 -9.06 6.18 18.61
N ASN A 10 -8.76 5.63 19.79
CA ASN A 10 -7.39 5.20 20.15
C ASN A 10 -6.99 3.91 19.44
N PHE A 11 -7.21 3.81 18.13
CA PHE A 11 -6.96 2.62 17.33
C PHE A 11 -5.65 2.73 16.56
N GLU A 12 -4.81 1.70 16.62
CA GLU A 12 -3.63 1.53 15.78
C GLU A 12 -3.65 0.14 15.14
N PRO A 13 -3.70 0.03 13.79
CA PRO A 13 -3.68 -1.26 13.12
C PRO A 13 -2.37 -2.00 13.36
N SER A 14 -2.43 -3.33 13.29
CA SER A 14 -1.25 -4.17 13.46
C SER A 14 -0.16 -3.86 12.43
N SER A 15 1.11 -4.17 12.76
CA SER A 15 2.23 -4.04 11.80
C SER A 15 1.92 -4.77 10.48
N ASN A 16 1.31 -5.97 10.55
CA ASN A 16 0.88 -6.70 9.36
C ASN A 16 -0.09 -5.85 8.51
N THR A 17 -1.16 -5.32 9.09
CA THR A 17 -2.15 -4.52 8.37
C THR A 17 -1.55 -3.21 7.82
N LYS A 18 -0.66 -2.55 8.56
CA LYS A 18 0.12 -1.40 8.09
C LYS A 18 0.93 -1.75 6.83
N GLN A 19 1.59 -2.91 6.79
CA GLN A 19 2.35 -3.37 5.62
C GLN A 19 1.47 -3.62 4.38
N TRP A 20 0.20 -4.00 4.55
CA TRP A 20 -0.73 -4.14 3.42
C TRP A 20 -1.06 -2.81 2.76
N CYS A 21 -0.97 -1.70 3.48
CA CYS A 21 -1.15 -0.37 2.93
C CYS A 21 -0.15 -0.09 1.79
N LEU A 22 1.07 -0.63 1.84
CA LEU A 22 2.10 -0.40 0.81
C LEU A 22 1.73 -0.96 -0.58
N TYR A 23 0.78 -1.91 -0.66
CA TYR A 23 0.29 -2.41 -1.94
C TYR A 23 -0.78 -1.50 -2.57
N THR A 24 -1.33 -0.54 -1.83
CA THR A 24 -2.39 0.32 -2.35
C THR A 24 -1.81 1.47 -3.16
N HIS A 25 -2.65 2.10 -3.97
CA HIS A 25 -2.22 3.19 -4.83
C HIS A 25 -1.94 4.45 -3.99
N LYS A 26 -0.77 5.03 -4.24
CA LYS A 26 -0.30 6.28 -3.61
C LYS A 26 -0.34 7.42 -4.61
N THR A 27 -0.60 8.63 -4.11
CA THR A 27 -0.52 9.83 -4.94
C THR A 27 0.73 10.61 -4.53
N PRO A 28 1.76 10.67 -5.39
CA PRO A 28 2.98 11.39 -5.08
C PRO A 28 2.71 12.89 -4.99
N ARG A 29 3.42 13.56 -4.10
CA ARG A 29 3.24 14.99 -3.78
C ARG A 29 4.62 15.65 -3.63
N ALA A 30 4.78 16.88 -4.10
CA ALA A 30 6.06 17.58 -4.08
C ALA A 30 6.07 18.77 -3.12
N PHE A 31 7.12 18.90 -2.30
CA PHE A 31 7.28 19.95 -1.30
C PHE A 31 8.71 20.44 -1.23
N ALA A 32 8.93 21.76 -1.35
CA ALA A 32 10.26 22.35 -1.16
C ALA A 32 11.37 21.63 -1.94
N GLY A 33 11.06 21.12 -3.14
CA GLY A 33 11.97 20.32 -3.98
C GLY A 33 12.10 18.83 -3.63
N VAL A 34 11.36 18.32 -2.65
CA VAL A 34 11.28 16.91 -2.25
C VAL A 34 10.02 16.26 -2.80
N ASN A 35 10.17 15.14 -3.52
CA ASN A 35 9.04 14.34 -3.99
C ASN A 35 8.73 13.26 -2.96
N LEU A 36 7.54 13.33 -2.35
CA LEU A 36 6.99 12.37 -1.40
C LEU A 36 6.11 11.35 -2.16
N PRO A 37 6.51 10.08 -2.29
CA PRO A 37 5.71 9.05 -2.96
C PRO A 37 4.41 8.71 -2.23
N GLY A 38 4.40 8.86 -0.91
CA GLY A 38 3.31 8.48 -0.01
C GLY A 38 3.49 7.09 0.57
N LEU A 39 2.98 6.88 1.78
CA LEU A 39 3.10 5.63 2.54
C LEU A 39 1.75 5.20 3.10
N PHE A 40 1.09 6.06 3.89
CA PHE A 40 -0.14 5.74 4.64
C PHE A 40 -1.42 6.33 4.03
N GLN A 41 -1.43 6.70 2.76
CA GLN A 41 -2.64 7.09 2.03
C GLN A 41 -3.10 6.00 1.07
N THR A 42 -4.41 5.84 0.89
CA THR A 42 -4.97 5.05 -0.21
C THR A 42 -5.84 5.93 -1.09
N THR A 43 -5.50 6.04 -2.38
CA THR A 43 -6.26 6.86 -3.35
C THR A 43 -6.88 6.03 -4.46
N ASN A 44 -7.88 6.59 -5.14
CA ASN A 44 -8.47 6.06 -6.37
C ASN A 44 -9.09 4.65 -6.27
N TYR A 45 -9.38 4.14 -5.07
CA TYR A 45 -9.94 2.79 -4.91
C TYR A 45 -11.25 2.56 -5.70
N VAL A 46 -12.13 3.56 -5.72
CA VAL A 46 -13.39 3.50 -6.50
C VAL A 46 -13.09 3.30 -7.99
N TRP A 47 -12.13 4.05 -8.54
CA TRP A 47 -11.72 3.92 -9.94
C TRP A 47 -11.07 2.56 -10.23
N GLN A 48 -10.30 2.01 -9.29
CA GLN A 48 -9.70 0.68 -9.43
C GLN A 48 -10.77 -0.41 -9.43
N ILE A 49 -11.81 -0.31 -8.59
CA ILE A 49 -12.94 -1.24 -8.60
C ILE A 49 -13.71 -1.12 -9.91
N LEU A 50 -14.04 0.11 -10.36
CA LEU A 50 -14.75 0.31 -11.61
C LEU A 50 -13.95 -0.22 -12.81
N GLY A 51 -12.64 0.00 -12.83
CA GLY A 51 -11.74 -0.58 -13.83
C GLY A 51 -11.74 -2.11 -13.77
N PHE A 52 -11.67 -2.69 -12.57
CA PHE A 52 -11.73 -4.14 -12.39
C PHE A 52 -13.07 -4.74 -12.85
N ILE A 53 -14.20 -4.08 -12.59
CA ILE A 53 -15.51 -4.49 -13.12
C ILE A 53 -15.55 -4.37 -14.65
N ALA A 54 -15.00 -3.27 -15.20
CA ALA A 54 -14.95 -3.05 -16.63
C ALA A 54 -14.15 -4.13 -17.38
N ILE A 55 -13.10 -4.69 -16.77
CA ILE A 55 -12.37 -5.85 -17.31
C ILE A 55 -13.33 -7.02 -17.56
N PHE A 56 -14.12 -7.43 -16.55
CA PHE A 56 -15.05 -8.55 -16.71
C PHE A 56 -16.12 -8.29 -17.76
N LEU A 57 -16.58 -7.03 -17.90
CA LEU A 57 -17.53 -6.67 -18.94
C LEU A 57 -16.90 -6.75 -20.33
N LEU A 58 -15.71 -6.18 -20.53
CA LEU A 58 -15.01 -6.18 -21.81
C LEU A 58 -14.60 -7.60 -22.22
N GLU A 59 -14.00 -8.36 -21.31
CA GLU A 59 -13.62 -9.74 -21.56
C GLU A 59 -14.85 -10.62 -21.74
N GLY A 60 -15.91 -10.42 -20.97
CA GLY A 60 -17.16 -11.17 -21.09
C GLY A 60 -17.85 -10.95 -22.43
N LEU A 61 -17.94 -9.70 -22.89
CA LEU A 61 -18.47 -9.37 -24.21
C LEU A 61 -17.60 -9.99 -25.31
N ALA A 62 -16.28 -9.77 -25.27
CA ALA A 62 -15.37 -10.32 -26.27
C ALA A 62 -15.43 -11.85 -26.32
N THR A 63 -15.51 -12.50 -25.15
CA THR A 63 -15.66 -13.95 -25.01
C THR A 63 -16.96 -14.45 -25.63
N PHE A 64 -18.07 -13.75 -25.37
CA PHE A 64 -19.37 -14.12 -25.91
C PHE A 64 -19.36 -14.10 -27.44
N TRP A 65 -18.79 -13.04 -28.04
CA TRP A 65 -18.62 -12.99 -29.50
C TRP A 65 -17.70 -14.08 -30.03
N CYS A 66 -16.54 -14.30 -29.39
CA CYS A 66 -15.62 -15.39 -29.78
C CYS A 66 -16.31 -16.76 -29.77
N PHE A 67 -17.17 -17.01 -28.77
CA PHE A 67 -17.93 -18.26 -28.67
C PHE A 67 -18.92 -18.42 -29.82
N LEU A 68 -19.63 -17.36 -30.22
CA LEU A 68 -20.56 -17.41 -31.36
C LEU A 68 -19.84 -17.75 -32.67
N GLU A 69 -18.60 -17.31 -32.82
CA GLU A 69 -17.75 -17.61 -33.98
C GLU A 69 -17.07 -18.99 -33.90
N GLY A 70 -17.27 -19.75 -32.81
CA GLY A 70 -16.78 -21.13 -32.66
C GLY A 70 -15.45 -21.29 -31.93
N VAL A 71 -14.95 -20.25 -31.25
CA VAL A 71 -13.77 -20.37 -30.39
C VAL A 71 -14.10 -21.25 -29.17
N VAL A 72 -13.18 -22.15 -28.81
CA VAL A 72 -13.36 -23.06 -27.67
C VAL A 72 -13.39 -22.28 -26.35
N ILE A 73 -14.52 -22.36 -25.63
CA ILE A 73 -14.75 -21.58 -24.39
C ILE A 73 -13.69 -21.82 -23.30
N THR A 74 -13.16 -23.05 -23.20
CA THR A 74 -12.13 -23.38 -22.20
C THR A 74 -10.82 -22.65 -22.44
N ALA A 75 -10.43 -22.43 -23.71
CA ALA A 75 -9.26 -21.64 -24.06
C ALA A 75 -9.43 -20.16 -23.66
N ILE A 76 -10.63 -19.62 -23.85
CA ILE A 76 -10.94 -18.24 -23.49
C ILE A 76 -10.90 -18.05 -21.97
N LEU A 77 -11.56 -18.95 -21.21
CA LEU A 77 -11.55 -18.92 -19.75
C LEU A 77 -10.13 -19.07 -19.19
N ALA A 78 -9.31 -19.96 -19.75
CA ALA A 78 -7.91 -20.10 -19.37
C ALA A 78 -7.13 -18.81 -19.61
N SER A 79 -7.37 -18.13 -20.74
CA SER A 79 -6.70 -16.87 -21.09
C SER A 79 -7.08 -15.70 -20.17
N ILE A 80 -8.35 -15.61 -19.75
CA ILE A 80 -8.81 -14.66 -18.71
C ILE A 80 -8.08 -14.92 -17.39
N PHE A 81 -8.02 -16.19 -16.97
CA PHE A 81 -7.36 -16.57 -15.72
C PHE A 81 -5.86 -16.25 -15.73
N VAL A 82 -5.18 -16.47 -16.86
CA VAL A 82 -3.76 -16.12 -17.02
C VAL A 82 -3.53 -14.62 -16.79
N ASP A 83 -4.32 -13.73 -17.38
CA ASP A 83 -4.15 -12.29 -17.20
C ASP A 83 -4.37 -11.85 -15.76
N LEU A 84 -5.38 -12.42 -15.09
CA LEU A 84 -5.63 -12.18 -13.66
C LEU A 84 -4.42 -12.58 -12.81
N VAL A 85 -3.87 -13.78 -13.02
CA VAL A 85 -2.70 -14.27 -12.27
C VAL A 85 -1.48 -13.40 -12.57
N LEU A 86 -1.21 -13.07 -13.83
CA LEU A 86 -0.09 -12.22 -14.22
C LEU A 86 -0.20 -10.82 -13.58
N ALA A 87 -1.39 -10.22 -13.57
CA ALA A 87 -1.62 -8.92 -12.97
C ALA A 87 -1.42 -8.93 -11.44
N ILE A 88 -1.89 -9.99 -10.76
CA ILE A 88 -1.68 -10.17 -9.32
C ILE A 88 -0.19 -10.32 -9.01
N VAL A 89 0.52 -11.18 -9.75
CA VAL A 89 1.96 -11.44 -9.54
C VAL A 89 2.79 -10.18 -9.82
N ALA A 90 2.47 -9.43 -10.88
CA ALA A 90 3.12 -8.15 -11.16
C ALA A 90 3.01 -7.18 -9.98
N HIS A 91 1.86 -7.19 -9.31
CA HIS A 91 1.55 -6.31 -8.19
C HIS A 91 2.23 -6.70 -6.88
N LEU A 92 2.69 -7.94 -6.73
CA LEU A 92 3.37 -8.40 -5.50
C LEU A 92 4.64 -7.59 -5.19
N TYR A 93 5.28 -7.00 -6.20
CA TYR A 93 6.46 -6.16 -6.04
C TYR A 93 6.13 -4.72 -5.62
N GLN A 94 4.85 -4.31 -5.66
CA GLN A 94 4.45 -2.93 -5.40
C GLN A 94 4.81 -2.49 -3.97
N LYS A 95 4.70 -3.39 -2.99
CA LYS A 95 5.08 -3.12 -1.61
C LYS A 95 6.54 -2.67 -1.50
N ASP A 96 7.45 -3.46 -2.07
CA ASP A 96 8.89 -3.19 -2.00
C ASP A 96 9.25 -1.92 -2.78
N ILE A 97 8.62 -1.72 -3.95
CA ILE A 97 8.76 -0.51 -4.75
C ILE A 97 8.33 0.72 -3.93
N CYS A 98 7.15 0.69 -3.32
CA CYS A 98 6.61 1.80 -2.53
C CYS A 98 7.51 2.12 -1.33
N ARG A 99 7.95 1.09 -0.60
CA ARG A 99 8.87 1.24 0.53
C ARG A 99 10.20 1.87 0.10
N MET A 100 10.88 1.30 -0.90
CA MET A 100 12.17 1.78 -1.38
C MET A 100 12.10 3.22 -1.94
N GLN A 101 10.99 3.59 -2.60
CA GLN A 101 10.79 4.96 -3.06
C GLN A 101 10.75 5.97 -1.91
N ASN A 102 10.20 5.59 -0.76
CA ASN A 102 10.18 6.44 0.43
C ASN A 102 11.53 6.44 1.16
N GLU A 103 12.22 5.29 1.22
CA GLU A 103 13.57 5.19 1.80
C GLU A 103 14.59 6.09 1.07
N LEU A 104 14.49 6.20 -0.27
CA LEU A 104 15.37 7.07 -1.07
C LEU A 104 15.34 8.56 -0.66
N ILE A 105 14.32 9.00 0.08
CA ILE A 105 14.19 10.42 0.46
C ILE A 105 15.19 10.83 1.54
N TYR A 106 15.57 9.89 2.42
CA TYR A 106 16.39 10.19 3.61
C TYR A 106 17.69 9.39 3.69
N GLU A 107 18.00 8.61 2.67
CA GLU A 107 19.19 7.75 2.65
C GLU A 107 20.42 8.49 2.13
N ASP A 108 21.59 8.10 2.66
CA ASP A 108 22.87 8.66 2.26
C ASP A 108 23.21 8.24 0.81
N PRO A 109 24.03 9.02 0.07
CA PRO A 109 24.30 8.76 -1.35
C PRO A 109 24.79 7.33 -1.66
N GLU A 110 25.57 6.73 -0.76
CA GLU A 110 26.06 5.35 -0.91
C GLU A 110 24.93 4.32 -0.83
N ASN A 111 24.03 4.46 0.16
CA ASN A 111 22.87 3.59 0.32
C ASN A 111 21.82 3.85 -0.78
N ALA A 112 21.64 5.11 -1.17
CA ALA A 112 20.72 5.49 -2.24
C ALA A 112 21.04 4.74 -3.54
N GLY A 113 22.31 4.69 -3.95
CA GLY A 113 22.71 3.94 -5.16
C GLY A 113 22.48 2.42 -5.06
N ARG A 114 22.48 1.84 -3.86
CA ARG A 114 22.07 0.44 -3.65
C ARG A 114 20.55 0.28 -3.79
N ILE A 115 19.78 1.15 -3.15
CA ILE A 115 18.31 1.12 -3.18
C ILE A 115 17.79 1.37 -4.60
N GLU A 116 18.36 2.31 -5.35
CA GLU A 116 18.00 2.58 -6.75
C GLU A 116 18.20 1.35 -7.65
N ARG A 117 19.29 0.60 -7.47
CA ARG A 117 19.55 -0.64 -8.21
C ARG A 117 18.51 -1.71 -7.90
N GLN A 118 18.15 -1.87 -6.62
CA GLN A 118 17.11 -2.81 -6.19
C GLN A 118 15.73 -2.39 -6.74
N LEU A 119 15.38 -1.11 -6.60
CA LEU A 119 14.14 -0.52 -7.13
C LEU A 119 14.02 -0.75 -8.64
N LYS A 120 15.11 -0.54 -9.40
CA LYS A 120 15.15 -0.83 -10.84
C LYS A 120 14.92 -2.31 -11.14
N SER A 121 15.47 -3.21 -10.33
CA SER A 121 15.26 -4.66 -10.47
C SER A 121 13.79 -5.04 -10.25
N PHE A 122 13.16 -4.51 -9.20
CA PHE A 122 11.73 -4.76 -8.93
C PHE A 122 10.83 -4.19 -10.03
N LYS A 123 11.08 -2.96 -10.48
CA LYS A 123 10.35 -2.36 -11.61
C LYS A 123 10.54 -3.14 -12.91
N LEU A 124 11.74 -3.68 -13.16
CA LEU A 124 11.98 -4.53 -14.33
C LEU A 124 11.16 -5.82 -14.28
N ARG A 125 11.10 -6.48 -13.10
CA ARG A 125 10.27 -7.67 -12.90
C ARG A 125 8.78 -7.35 -13.08
N GLN A 126 8.29 -6.27 -12.49
CA GLN A 126 6.91 -5.80 -12.68
C GLN A 126 6.61 -5.51 -14.16
N ASN A 127 7.48 -4.78 -14.85
CA ASN A 127 7.34 -4.46 -16.28
C ASN A 127 7.39 -5.72 -17.16
N PHE A 128 8.16 -6.74 -16.78
CA PHE A 128 8.17 -8.03 -17.48
C PHE A 128 6.78 -8.68 -17.44
N PHE A 129 6.10 -8.70 -16.28
CA PHE A 129 4.73 -9.21 -16.21
C PHE A 129 3.72 -8.33 -16.97
N TYR A 130 3.89 -7.01 -16.95
CA TYR A 130 3.07 -6.11 -17.79
C TYR A 130 3.24 -6.40 -19.28
N LEU A 131 4.46 -6.68 -19.74
CA LEU A 131 4.73 -7.11 -21.11
C LEU A 131 4.03 -8.45 -21.41
N LEU A 132 4.05 -9.41 -20.48
CA LEU A 132 3.34 -10.69 -20.66
C LEU A 132 1.82 -10.50 -20.80
N ILE A 133 1.21 -9.59 -20.04
CA ILE A 133 -0.22 -9.24 -20.18
C ILE A 133 -0.50 -8.66 -21.57
N MET A 134 0.36 -7.76 -22.06
CA MET A 134 0.21 -7.20 -23.41
C MET A 134 0.36 -8.27 -24.50
N ILE A 135 1.33 -9.18 -24.34
CA ILE A 135 1.52 -10.31 -25.25
C ILE A 135 0.30 -11.23 -25.23
N SER A 136 -0.27 -11.51 -24.05
CA SER A 136 -1.52 -12.28 -23.89
C SER A 136 -2.67 -11.64 -24.67
N ALA A 137 -2.83 -10.32 -24.60
CA ALA A 137 -3.85 -9.61 -25.37
C ALA A 137 -3.63 -9.73 -26.89
N ILE A 138 -2.38 -9.67 -27.37
CA ILE A 138 -2.06 -9.89 -28.80
C ILE A 138 -2.43 -11.32 -29.21
N PHE A 139 -2.16 -12.32 -28.38
CA PHE A 139 -2.57 -13.70 -28.67
C PHE A 139 -4.09 -13.87 -28.73
N LYS A 140 -4.84 -13.23 -27.82
CA LYS A 140 -6.32 -13.21 -27.84
C LYS A 140 -6.84 -12.62 -29.17
N ILE A 141 -6.25 -11.51 -29.61
CA ILE A 141 -6.60 -10.87 -30.89
C ILE A 141 -6.30 -11.80 -32.07
N PHE A 142 -5.12 -12.43 -32.07
CA PHE A 142 -4.71 -13.35 -33.13
C PHE A 142 -5.66 -14.56 -33.23
N TRP A 143 -6.01 -15.18 -32.10
CA TRP A 143 -6.98 -16.29 -32.07
C TRP A 143 -8.35 -15.89 -32.58
N PHE A 144 -8.84 -14.71 -32.20
CA PHE A 144 -10.11 -14.21 -32.74
C PHE A 144 -10.02 -14.02 -34.26
N PHE A 145 -8.94 -13.42 -34.76
CA PHE A 145 -8.75 -13.20 -36.19
C PHE A 145 -8.68 -14.51 -36.99
N ASP A 146 -7.99 -15.53 -36.47
CA ASP A 146 -7.85 -16.82 -37.16
C ASP A 146 -9.20 -17.52 -37.39
N VAL A 147 -10.13 -17.36 -36.44
CA VAL A 147 -11.49 -17.90 -36.51
C VAL A 147 -12.41 -17.00 -37.34
N TYR A 148 -12.38 -15.69 -37.10
CA TYR A 148 -13.31 -14.73 -37.71
C TYR A 148 -12.98 -14.38 -39.17
N ARG A 149 -11.68 -14.29 -39.50
CA ARG A 149 -11.11 -14.08 -40.86
C ARG A 149 -11.59 -12.87 -41.66
N ILE A 150 -12.38 -11.97 -41.06
CA ILE A 150 -12.90 -10.75 -41.69
C ILE A 150 -12.36 -9.55 -40.93
N VAL A 151 -11.93 -8.51 -41.66
CA VAL A 151 -11.50 -7.23 -41.07
C VAL A 151 -12.64 -6.23 -41.22
N ASP A 152 -13.48 -6.11 -40.19
CA ASP A 152 -14.62 -5.20 -40.15
C ASP A 152 -14.68 -4.42 -38.82
N ALA A 153 -15.77 -3.68 -38.60
CA ALA A 153 -15.99 -2.95 -37.36
C ALA A 153 -16.05 -3.87 -36.12
N THR A 154 -16.55 -5.10 -36.27
CA THR A 154 -16.62 -6.11 -35.20
C THR A 154 -15.21 -6.49 -34.75
N MET A 155 -14.33 -6.83 -35.69
CA MET A 155 -12.94 -7.15 -35.37
C MET A 155 -12.23 -6.00 -34.67
N LEU A 156 -12.38 -4.77 -35.17
CA LEU A 156 -11.76 -3.59 -34.56
C LEU A 156 -12.29 -3.33 -33.14
N PHE A 157 -13.58 -3.54 -32.91
CA PHE A 157 -14.18 -3.45 -31.58
C PHE A 157 -13.61 -4.49 -30.61
N ILE A 158 -13.52 -5.76 -31.01
CA ILE A 158 -12.97 -6.84 -30.18
C ILE A 158 -11.48 -6.60 -29.87
N MET A 159 -10.70 -6.16 -30.85
CA MET A 159 -9.30 -5.74 -30.65
C MET A 159 -9.19 -4.63 -29.60
N THR A 160 -10.04 -3.62 -29.70
CA THR A 160 -10.07 -2.50 -28.76
C THR A 160 -10.42 -3.00 -27.35
N CYS A 161 -11.37 -3.90 -27.22
CA CYS A 161 -11.73 -4.51 -25.93
C CYS A 161 -10.55 -5.24 -25.28
N TYR A 162 -9.81 -6.06 -26.04
CA TYR A 162 -8.65 -6.78 -25.51
C TYR A 162 -7.49 -5.86 -25.12
N ILE A 163 -7.22 -4.80 -25.91
CA ILE A 163 -6.17 -3.83 -25.58
C ILE A 163 -6.55 -3.03 -24.32
N ILE A 164 -7.79 -2.54 -24.23
CA ILE A 164 -8.27 -1.82 -23.04
C ILE A 164 -8.26 -2.75 -21.83
N GLY A 165 -8.72 -4.00 -21.98
CA GLY A 165 -8.68 -5.01 -20.92
C GLY A 165 -7.28 -5.24 -20.37
N ALA A 166 -6.27 -5.35 -21.25
CA ALA A 166 -4.87 -5.48 -20.86
C ALA A 166 -4.36 -4.27 -20.07
N ILE A 167 -4.66 -3.05 -20.52
CA ILE A 167 -4.30 -1.81 -19.83
C ILE A 167 -4.96 -1.75 -18.46
N LEU A 168 -6.24 -2.14 -18.35
CA LEU A 168 -6.96 -2.20 -17.09
C LEU A 168 -6.39 -3.27 -16.15
N HIS A 169 -5.98 -4.43 -16.66
CA HIS A 169 -5.29 -5.44 -15.84
C HIS A 169 -3.99 -4.91 -15.23
N ILE A 170 -3.19 -4.19 -16.03
CA ILE A 170 -1.95 -3.55 -15.57
C ILE A 170 -2.22 -2.48 -14.52
N THR A 171 -3.27 -1.66 -14.69
CA THR A 171 -3.48 -0.45 -13.90
C THR A 171 -4.44 -0.62 -12.72
N CYS A 172 -5.33 -1.61 -12.75
CA CYS A 172 -6.44 -1.73 -11.80
C CYS A 172 -6.46 -3.04 -11.03
N THR A 173 -6.19 -4.19 -11.67
CA THR A 173 -6.43 -5.52 -11.06
C THR A 173 -5.68 -5.73 -9.75
N GLY A 174 -4.37 -5.50 -9.74
CA GLY A 174 -3.56 -5.59 -8.54
C GLY A 174 -4.02 -4.62 -7.45
N TYR A 175 -4.12 -3.33 -7.78
CA TYR A 175 -4.55 -2.33 -6.81
C TYR A 175 -5.94 -2.60 -6.22
N ALA A 176 -6.92 -3.03 -7.03
CA ALA A 176 -8.26 -3.35 -6.56
C ALA A 176 -8.25 -4.50 -5.54
N LEU A 177 -7.55 -5.60 -5.86
CA LEU A 177 -7.46 -6.76 -4.98
C LEU A 177 -6.75 -6.44 -3.66
N PHE A 178 -5.57 -5.83 -3.73
CA PHE A 178 -4.78 -5.59 -2.53
C PHE A 178 -5.38 -4.49 -1.65
N THR A 179 -6.04 -3.49 -2.25
CA THR A 179 -6.81 -2.50 -1.49
C THR A 179 -8.04 -3.12 -0.83
N PHE A 180 -8.72 -4.06 -1.49
CA PHE A 180 -9.79 -4.84 -0.87
C PHE A 180 -9.30 -5.64 0.34
N ILE A 181 -8.16 -6.34 0.20
CA ILE A 181 -7.55 -7.09 1.32
C ILE A 181 -7.17 -6.16 2.48
N PHE A 182 -6.56 -5.01 2.19
CA PHE A 182 -6.24 -4.01 3.20
C PHE A 182 -7.49 -3.53 3.94
N ASN A 183 -8.54 -3.14 3.21
CA ASN A 183 -9.81 -2.69 3.79
C ASN A 183 -10.50 -3.77 4.62
N TRP A 184 -10.46 -5.03 4.17
CA TRP A 184 -11.01 -6.14 4.95
C TRP A 184 -10.24 -6.35 6.26
N LYS A 185 -8.91 -6.31 6.22
CA LYS A 185 -8.06 -6.47 7.42
C LYS A 185 -8.25 -5.35 8.42
N ILE A 186 -8.22 -4.10 7.96
CA ILE A 186 -8.37 -2.94 8.85
C ILE A 186 -9.76 -2.91 9.49
N ASN A 187 -10.82 -3.22 8.75
CA ASN A 187 -12.17 -3.33 9.30
C ASN A 187 -12.29 -4.47 10.32
N ARG A 188 -11.63 -5.61 10.06
CA ARG A 188 -11.61 -6.73 11.00
C ARG A 188 -10.90 -6.37 12.31
N GLU A 189 -9.75 -5.71 12.23
CA GLU A 189 -9.01 -5.25 13.41
C GLU A 189 -9.75 -4.14 14.16
N HIS A 190 -10.41 -3.24 13.43
CA HIS A 190 -11.24 -2.18 13.99
C HIS A 190 -12.46 -2.73 14.72
N ASN A 191 -13.16 -3.71 14.14
CA ASN A 191 -14.26 -4.39 14.83
C ASN A 191 -13.77 -5.10 16.09
N ALA A 192 -12.61 -5.76 16.06
CA ALA A 192 -12.03 -6.37 17.26
C ALA A 192 -11.67 -5.34 18.33
N TYR A 193 -11.19 -4.15 17.94
CA TYR A 193 -10.99 -3.03 18.86
C TYR A 193 -12.31 -2.59 19.51
N LEU A 194 -13.38 -2.41 18.74
CA LEU A 194 -14.70 -2.06 19.28
C LEU A 194 -15.28 -3.15 20.20
N ASP A 195 -15.22 -4.42 19.78
CA ASP A 195 -15.73 -5.57 20.53
C ASP A 195 -14.97 -5.78 21.85
N SER A 196 -13.69 -5.40 21.89
CA SER A 196 -12.85 -5.46 23.10
C SER A 196 -13.04 -4.27 24.05
N ASN A 197 -14.06 -3.44 23.82
CA ASN A 197 -14.25 -2.17 24.50
C ASN A 197 -13.00 -1.27 24.44
N HIS A 198 -12.43 -1.14 23.24
CA HIS A 198 -11.31 -0.25 22.93
C HIS A 198 -9.97 -0.63 23.59
N THR A 199 -9.72 -1.93 23.81
CA THR A 199 -8.49 -2.41 24.47
C THR A 199 -7.51 -3.10 23.51
N VAL A 200 -7.99 -3.93 22.60
CA VAL A 200 -7.18 -4.62 21.59
C VAL A 200 -6.90 -3.67 20.43
N TYR A 201 -5.67 -3.62 19.93
CA TYR A 201 -5.22 -2.64 18.92
C TYR A 201 -5.29 -1.18 19.40
N ALA A 202 -5.29 -0.95 20.71
CA ALA A 202 -5.13 0.39 21.26
C ALA A 202 -3.64 0.76 21.38
N PHE A 203 -3.28 1.97 20.97
CA PHE A 203 -1.94 2.50 21.24
C PHE A 203 -1.86 3.07 22.66
N ASP A 204 -0.68 3.03 23.27
CA ASP A 204 -0.44 3.62 24.59
C ASP A 204 -0.27 5.14 24.47
N LYS A 205 -1.22 5.90 25.05
CA LYS A 205 -1.18 7.36 25.09
C LYS A 205 0.02 7.92 25.85
N ASN A 206 0.59 7.15 26.76
CA ASN A 206 1.72 7.57 27.59
C ASN A 206 3.07 7.23 26.97
N SER A 207 3.08 6.50 25.85
CA SER A 207 4.29 6.07 25.17
C SER A 207 4.26 6.49 23.69
N PRO A 208 4.29 7.80 23.41
CA PRO A 208 4.31 8.27 22.03
C PRO A 208 5.64 7.91 21.36
N LEU A 209 5.58 7.62 20.06
CA LEU A 209 6.79 7.44 19.27
C LEU A 209 7.43 8.80 19.05
N ARG A 210 8.68 8.95 19.48
CA ARG A 210 9.46 10.18 19.33
C ARG A 210 10.62 9.95 18.38
N THR A 211 10.78 10.84 17.40
CA THR A 211 11.97 10.89 16.55
C THR A 211 12.54 12.29 16.58
N ARG A 212 13.83 12.37 16.89
CA ARG A 212 14.56 13.63 16.85
C ARG A 212 14.68 14.13 15.41
N LEU A 213 14.31 15.38 15.18
CA LEU A 213 14.47 16.05 13.90
C LEU A 213 15.92 16.53 13.76
N ASN A 214 16.46 16.47 12.54
CA ASN A 214 17.83 16.89 12.25
C ASN A 214 17.97 18.42 12.18
N SER A 215 16.89 19.13 11.85
CA SER A 215 16.86 20.60 11.82
C SER A 215 16.45 21.18 13.18
N GLN A 216 17.20 22.19 13.64
CA GLN A 216 16.97 22.87 14.92
C GLN A 216 15.97 24.04 14.83
N ASP A 217 15.46 24.33 13.63
CA ASP A 217 14.68 25.54 13.34
C ASP A 217 13.24 25.23 12.90
N VAL A 218 12.85 23.94 12.93
CA VAL A 218 11.46 23.53 12.68
C VAL A 218 10.56 24.09 13.79
N HIS A 219 9.49 24.78 13.40
CA HIS A 219 8.56 25.35 14.36
C HIS A 219 7.67 24.27 14.98
N GLU A 220 7.38 24.42 16.27
CA GLU A 220 6.38 23.63 16.96
C GLU A 220 5.03 23.74 16.24
N ALA A 221 4.40 22.60 16.03
CA ALA A 221 3.16 22.49 15.31
C ALA A 221 2.43 21.22 15.73
N GLN A 222 1.11 21.27 15.76
CA GLN A 222 0.27 20.12 16.10
C GLN A 222 -0.73 19.86 14.98
N VAL A 223 -0.91 18.60 14.59
CA VAL A 223 -1.96 18.15 13.66
C VAL A 223 -2.52 16.84 14.21
N GLY A 224 -3.81 16.83 14.54
CA GLY A 224 -4.43 15.66 15.19
C GLY A 224 -3.69 15.29 16.47
N ARG A 225 -3.13 14.08 16.49
CA ARG A 225 -2.37 13.51 17.61
C ARG A 225 -0.85 13.52 17.41
N HIS A 226 -0.41 14.27 16.42
CA HIS A 226 0.98 14.39 16.05
C HIS A 226 1.45 15.81 16.34
N GLN A 227 2.61 15.94 16.97
CA GLN A 227 3.13 17.23 17.34
C GLN A 227 4.64 17.31 17.18
N ILE A 228 5.10 18.51 16.88
CA ILE A 228 6.51 18.89 16.89
C ILE A 228 6.72 19.65 18.20
N ILE A 229 7.60 19.13 19.06
CA ILE A 229 7.88 19.68 20.38
C ILE A 229 9.37 19.97 20.53
N LYS A 230 9.72 21.00 21.30
CA LYS A 230 11.08 21.30 21.69
C LYS A 230 11.32 20.87 23.15
N ASP A 231 12.39 20.13 23.40
CA ASP A 231 12.80 19.79 24.76
C ASP A 231 13.53 20.96 25.45
N PRO A 232 13.73 20.89 26.78
CA PRO A 232 14.46 21.93 27.52
C PRO A 232 15.93 22.11 27.06
N ASP A 233 16.53 21.07 26.48
CA ASP A 233 17.89 21.07 25.93
C ASP A 233 17.93 21.67 24.50
N GLY A 234 16.78 22.08 23.97
CA GLY A 234 16.62 22.72 22.67
C GLY A 234 16.54 21.75 21.49
N HIS A 235 16.47 20.44 21.72
CA HIS A 235 16.25 19.45 20.66
C HIS A 235 14.78 19.39 20.25
N ILE A 236 14.54 19.19 18.96
CA ILE A 236 13.19 19.13 18.39
C ILE A 236 12.84 17.67 18.07
N TYR A 237 11.64 17.27 18.45
CA TYR A 237 11.12 15.93 18.21
C TYR A 237 9.81 16.00 17.44
N LEU A 238 9.64 15.08 16.50
CA LEU A 238 8.34 14.69 15.99
C LEU A 238 7.80 13.57 16.90
N GLU A 239 6.72 13.89 17.60
CA GLU A 239 6.00 13.00 18.49
C GLU A 239 4.69 12.55 17.83
N THR A 240 4.45 11.25 17.80
CA THR A 240 3.25 10.67 17.19
C THR A 240 2.59 9.64 18.10
N LEU A 241 1.26 9.63 18.03
CA LEU A 241 0.39 8.65 18.67
C LEU A 241 -0.39 7.93 17.55
N GLY A 242 -0.06 6.66 17.31
CA GLY A 242 -0.61 5.87 16.21
C GLY A 242 0.02 6.22 14.85
N VAL A 243 -0.77 6.08 13.78
CA VAL A 243 -0.29 6.22 12.40
C VAL A 243 -0.30 7.68 11.94
N LEU A 244 0.88 8.24 11.66
CA LEU A 244 1.01 9.54 10.97
C LEU A 244 0.68 9.38 9.48
N THR A 245 -0.50 9.83 9.06
CA THR A 245 -0.94 9.73 7.66
C THR A 245 -0.18 10.71 6.76
N ASP A 246 -0.18 10.45 5.44
CA ASP A 246 0.46 11.35 4.46
C ASP A 246 -0.20 12.74 4.42
N ALA A 247 -1.49 12.83 4.78
CA ALA A 247 -2.22 14.10 4.84
C ALA A 247 -1.88 14.92 6.11
N GLU A 248 -1.65 14.24 7.23
CA GLU A 248 -1.21 14.90 8.46
C GLU A 248 0.24 15.36 8.35
N LEU A 249 1.13 14.53 7.81
CA LEU A 249 2.50 14.93 7.52
C LEU A 249 2.53 16.12 6.56
N TRP A 250 1.71 16.09 5.50
CA TRP A 250 1.53 17.26 4.63
C TRP A 250 1.17 18.50 5.42
N THR A 251 0.23 18.39 6.36
CA THR A 251 -0.27 19.55 7.11
C THR A 251 0.80 20.08 8.05
N LEU A 252 1.58 19.20 8.68
CA LEU A 252 2.73 19.59 9.50
C LEU A 252 3.80 20.32 8.68
N ILE A 253 4.14 19.83 7.48
CA ILE A 253 5.05 20.51 6.54
C ILE A 253 4.48 21.87 6.14
N GLY A 254 3.18 21.95 5.83
CA GLY A 254 2.51 23.19 5.45
C GLY A 254 2.55 24.28 6.51
N LYS A 255 2.64 23.91 7.80
CA LYS A 255 2.75 24.83 8.94
C LYS A 255 4.14 25.44 9.12
N GLN A 256 5.16 24.91 8.44
CA GLN A 256 6.49 25.48 8.48
C GLN A 256 6.57 26.72 7.57
N VAL A 257 7.34 27.73 7.98
CA VAL A 257 7.45 28.99 7.23
C VAL A 257 8.50 28.84 6.12
N GLU A 258 9.71 28.44 6.50
CA GLU A 258 10.86 28.40 5.60
C GLU A 258 10.92 27.11 4.77
N GLN A 259 11.45 27.22 3.55
CA GLN A 259 11.58 26.08 2.63
C GLN A 259 12.54 25.02 3.17
N GLU A 260 13.59 25.42 3.88
CA GLU A 260 14.55 24.51 4.50
C GLU A 260 13.89 23.68 5.60
N HIS A 261 13.04 24.29 6.43
CA HIS A 261 12.29 23.60 7.49
C HIS A 261 11.26 22.63 6.89
N LYS A 262 10.58 23.04 5.81
CA LYS A 262 9.67 22.17 5.05
C LYS A 262 10.39 20.95 4.52
N ARG A 263 11.57 21.16 3.91
CA ARG A 263 12.40 20.08 3.36
C ARG A 263 12.91 19.14 4.44
N ALA A 264 13.44 19.66 5.54
CA ALA A 264 13.92 18.85 6.66
C ALA A 264 12.79 17.99 7.25
N LEU A 265 11.63 18.61 7.53
CA LEU A 265 10.47 17.90 8.06
C LEU A 265 9.88 16.89 7.07
N ALA A 266 9.96 17.14 5.76
CA ALA A 266 9.55 16.18 4.75
C ALA A 266 10.43 14.91 4.77
N VAL A 267 11.74 15.07 4.90
CA VAL A 267 12.71 13.97 4.96
C VAL A 267 12.57 13.19 6.27
N ASP A 268 12.63 13.88 7.41
CA ASP A 268 12.56 13.27 8.73
C ASP A 268 11.16 12.69 9.00
N GLY A 269 10.11 13.33 8.49
CA GLY A 269 8.73 12.86 8.59
C GLY A 269 8.49 11.55 7.84
N VAL A 270 9.03 11.38 6.64
CA VAL A 270 8.95 10.08 5.93
C VAL A 270 9.76 9.01 6.65
N ARG A 271 10.97 9.35 7.13
CA ARG A 271 11.76 8.42 7.96
C ARG A 271 10.94 7.97 9.17
N HIS A 272 10.23 8.89 9.82
CA HIS A 272 9.36 8.59 10.95
C HIS A 272 8.16 7.71 10.56
N GLN A 273 7.52 7.95 9.41
CA GLN A 273 6.45 7.08 8.91
C GLN A 273 6.96 5.65 8.64
N ILE A 274 8.18 5.47 8.14
CA ILE A 274 8.79 4.14 7.97
C ILE A 274 9.00 3.46 9.34
N LEU A 275 9.43 4.18 10.38
CA LEU A 275 9.51 3.61 11.73
C LEU A 275 8.15 3.13 12.25
N ILE A 276 7.10 3.93 12.05
CA ILE A 276 5.71 3.56 12.40
C ILE A 276 5.30 2.27 11.67
N LEU A 277 5.68 2.12 10.41
CA LEU A 277 5.36 0.93 9.60
C LEU A 277 5.99 -0.35 10.18
N GLU A 278 7.18 -0.24 10.78
CA GLU A 278 7.94 -1.35 11.35
C GLU A 278 7.57 -1.69 12.79
N GLN A 279 7.00 -0.72 13.51
CA GLN A 279 6.60 -0.89 14.91
C GLN A 279 5.38 -1.82 15.03
N ASP A 280 5.48 -2.80 15.93
CA ASP A 280 4.34 -3.59 16.37
C ASP A 280 3.64 -2.88 17.54
N PRO A 281 2.35 -2.50 17.43
CA PRO A 281 1.61 -1.96 18.57
C PRO A 281 1.53 -2.94 19.75
N MET A 282 1.75 -4.24 19.54
CA MET A 282 1.57 -5.29 20.55
C MET A 282 2.79 -5.58 21.46
N GLY A 283 3.79 -4.69 21.50
CA GLY A 283 4.95 -4.82 22.40
C GLY A 283 4.61 -4.90 23.91
N VAL A 284 3.36 -4.72 24.31
CA VAL A 284 2.92 -4.69 25.72
C VAL A 284 2.26 -5.99 26.22
N HIS A 285 1.92 -6.96 25.35
CA HIS A 285 1.23 -8.20 25.79
C HIS A 285 2.06 -9.49 25.76
N SER A 286 3.34 -9.43 25.41
CA SER A 286 4.23 -10.61 25.42
C SER A 286 4.79 -10.99 26.81
N SER A 287 4.53 -10.21 27.86
CA SER A 287 5.16 -10.39 29.19
C SER A 287 4.35 -11.15 30.24
N LYS A 288 3.37 -11.97 29.87
CA LYS A 288 2.67 -12.86 30.82
C LYS A 288 2.27 -14.21 30.22
N SER A 289 3.20 -15.17 30.16
CA SER A 289 2.86 -16.61 30.23
C SER A 289 4.05 -17.51 30.61
N THR A 290 4.82 -17.17 31.63
CA THR A 290 5.77 -18.11 32.24
C THR A 290 5.91 -17.83 33.75
N SER A 291 4.82 -18.04 34.51
CA SER A 291 4.93 -18.16 35.97
C SER A 291 3.80 -18.97 36.59
N THR A 292 3.57 -20.19 36.11
CA THR A 292 2.77 -21.19 36.83
C THR A 292 3.21 -22.57 36.39
N ASP A 293 4.37 -23.03 36.86
CA ASP A 293 4.71 -24.47 36.89
C ASP A 293 5.83 -24.82 37.89
N GLU A 294 5.89 -24.10 39.02
CA GLU A 294 6.78 -24.44 40.14
C GLU A 294 6.03 -24.55 41.47
N LYS A 295 4.91 -25.29 41.53
CA LYS A 295 4.32 -25.73 42.81
C LYS A 295 3.62 -27.08 42.71
N HIS A 296 4.31 -28.15 42.30
CA HIS A 296 3.84 -29.51 42.62
C HIS A 296 4.96 -30.57 42.62
N LYS A 297 5.98 -30.38 43.47
CA LYS A 297 6.82 -31.49 43.95
C LYS A 297 7.19 -31.26 45.42
N MET A 298 6.23 -31.48 46.31
CA MET A 298 6.53 -31.90 47.68
C MET A 298 5.47 -32.91 48.13
N GLY A 299 5.96 -34.07 48.56
CA GLY A 299 5.27 -34.92 49.53
C GLY A 299 4.53 -36.12 48.96
N VAL A 300 5.23 -37.24 48.82
CA VAL A 300 4.80 -38.49 49.47
C VAL A 300 6.05 -39.24 49.91
N VAL A 301 6.28 -39.26 51.23
CA VAL A 301 7.09 -40.25 51.93
C VAL A 301 6.09 -41.23 52.55
N ALA A 302 6.15 -42.48 52.13
CA ALA A 302 5.80 -43.68 52.89
C ALA A 302 6.35 -44.90 52.14
#